data_AF-A0AA85FJC2-F1
#
_entry.id   AF-A0AA85FJC2-F1
#
_cell.length_a   1.000
_cell.length_b   1.000
_cell.length_c   1.000
_cell.angle_alpha   90.00
_cell.angle_beta   90.00
_cell.angle_gamma   90.00
#
_symmetry.space_group_name_H-M   'P 1'
#
loop_
_entity.id
_entity.type
_entity.pdbx_description
1 polymer ?
#
loop_
_entity_poly.entity_id
_entity_poly.type
_entity_poly.pdbx_seq_one_letter_code
_entity_poly.pdbx_strand_id
1 'polypeptide(L)'
;MFARLRNCERVISDTYVINQKIHTGNTIFKNTRAGVVRRTRDQSHPLTYEQAKKPHQIGLMKSWNSWNTSNLEGEDRYTSEVTLHDQFIRTFINGTFPLLVQSEVCLFNCAQLYIFLHYTIILMLNLVFDA
;
A
#
# COMPACT_ATOMS: atom_id res chain seq x y z
N MET A 1 48.38 1.07 -53.11
CA MET A 1 47.83 1.28 -54.46
C MET A 1 46.35 0.92 -54.42
N PHE A 2 45.49 1.94 -54.31
CA PHE A 2 44.03 1.77 -54.19
C PHE A 2 43.40 1.60 -55.57
N ALA A 3 42.56 0.57 -55.74
CA ALA A 3 41.65 0.45 -56.87
C ALA A 3 40.22 0.19 -56.36
N ARG A 4 39.27 0.75 -57.09
CA ARG A 4 37.90 1.17 -56.75
C ARG A 4 36.86 0.19 -57.30
N LEU A 5 35.78 -0.10 -56.55
CA LEU A 5 34.40 -0.34 -57.05
C LEU A 5 33.41 -0.01 -55.91
N ARG A 6 32.77 1.16 -55.91
CA ARG A 6 31.41 1.48 -56.41
C ARG A 6 30.27 0.69 -55.76
N ASN A 7 29.47 1.45 -55.02
CA ASN A 7 28.02 1.38 -54.83
C ASN A 7 27.44 0.07 -54.31
N CYS A 8 27.16 0.04 -53.01
CA CYS A 8 26.02 -0.69 -52.50
C CYS A 8 25.13 0.33 -51.79
N GLU A 9 24.14 0.85 -52.52
CA GLU A 9 22.99 1.49 -51.92
C GLU A 9 22.37 0.47 -50.96
N ARG A 10 22.52 0.72 -49.66
CA ARG A 10 21.67 0.11 -48.67
C ARG A 10 20.81 1.20 -48.07
N VAL A 11 19.65 1.33 -48.71
CA VAL A 11 18.41 1.77 -48.07
C VAL A 11 18.27 0.98 -46.77
N ILE A 12 18.62 1.60 -45.65
CA ILE A 12 18.29 1.08 -44.32
C ILE A 12 17.43 2.16 -43.69
N SER A 13 16.14 1.92 -43.83
CA SER A 13 15.02 2.43 -43.04
C SER A 13 15.39 3.35 -41.88
N ASP A 14 14.83 4.55 -41.90
CA ASP A 14 14.66 5.44 -40.76
C ASP A 14 13.97 4.68 -39.60
N THR A 15 14.76 3.95 -38.84
CA THR A 15 14.34 3.37 -37.57
C THR A 15 14.68 4.41 -36.52
N TYR A 16 13.69 5.24 -36.20
CA TYR A 16 13.76 6.12 -35.04
C TYR A 16 13.86 5.24 -33.78
N VAL A 17 15.08 4.95 -33.34
CA VAL A 17 15.34 4.24 -32.09
C VAL A 17 14.94 5.19 -30.96
N ILE A 18 13.70 5.04 -30.48
CA ILE A 18 13.27 5.66 -29.23
C ILE A 18 14.04 4.97 -28.12
N ASN A 19 15.17 5.55 -27.74
CA ASN A 19 15.87 5.17 -26.53
C ASN A 19 14.98 5.53 -25.33
N GLN A 20 14.21 4.56 -24.82
CA GLN A 20 13.59 4.65 -23.49
C GLN A 20 14.69 4.62 -22.44
N LYS A 21 15.25 5.77 -22.11
CA LYS A 21 16.18 5.91 -20.99
C LYS A 21 15.37 6.03 -19.71
N ILE A 22 15.45 5.01 -18.84
CA ILE A 22 14.93 5.10 -17.48
C ILE A 22 15.80 6.12 -16.75
N HIS A 23 15.19 7.17 -16.21
CA HIS A 23 15.90 8.24 -15.52
C HIS A 23 16.53 7.73 -14.23
N THR A 24 17.83 7.40 -14.25
CA THR A 24 18.59 6.99 -13.06
C THR A 24 19.11 8.23 -12.33
N GLY A 25 18.21 8.96 -11.66
CA GLY A 25 18.62 10.02 -10.74
C GLY A 25 19.14 9.41 -9.43
N ASN A 26 20.08 10.07 -8.76
CA ASN A 26 20.57 9.65 -7.44
C ASN A 26 19.38 9.35 -6.51
N THR A 27 19.40 8.18 -5.87
CA THR A 27 18.46 7.81 -4.80
C THR A 27 18.69 8.73 -3.62
N ILE A 28 18.06 9.90 -3.62
CA ILE A 28 18.06 10.70 -2.41
C ILE A 28 17.25 9.90 -1.38
N PHE A 29 17.86 9.58 -0.24
CA PHE A 29 17.25 9.00 0.97
C PHE A 29 16.19 9.95 1.59
N LYS A 30 15.30 10.51 0.77
CA LYS A 30 14.21 11.44 1.09
C LYS A 30 12.92 10.71 1.46
N ASN A 31 12.95 9.39 1.66
CA ASN A 31 11.79 8.65 2.16
C ASN A 31 11.53 8.88 3.67
N THR A 32 11.88 10.05 4.19
CA THR A 32 11.51 10.50 5.53
C THR A 32 10.05 10.92 5.64
N ARG A 33 9.33 10.97 4.50
CA ARG A 33 7.94 11.42 4.41
C ARG A 33 6.92 10.29 4.38
N ALA A 34 7.28 9.06 4.00
CA ALA A 34 6.31 7.96 4.00
C ALA A 34 5.92 7.59 5.42
N GLY A 35 4.62 7.46 5.68
CA GLY A 35 4.07 7.05 6.98
C GLY A 35 4.46 7.96 8.15
N VAL A 36 4.77 9.24 7.88
CA VAL A 36 5.08 10.24 8.90
C VAL A 36 4.16 11.44 8.72
N VAL A 37 3.32 11.71 9.72
CA VAL A 37 2.48 12.91 9.74
C VAL A 37 3.36 14.14 9.98
N ARG A 38 3.15 15.20 9.18
CA ARG A 38 3.90 16.45 9.32
C ARG A 38 3.44 17.19 10.56
N ARG A 39 4.39 17.58 11.42
CA ARG A 39 4.11 18.43 12.59
C ARG A 39 3.63 19.81 12.12
N THR A 40 2.46 20.22 12.57
CA THR A 40 1.98 21.61 12.45
C THR A 40 2.79 22.49 13.41
N ARG A 41 3.08 23.74 13.01
CA ARG A 41 3.84 24.69 13.85
C ARG A 41 3.28 24.80 15.28
N ASP A 42 1.95 24.84 15.37
CA ASP A 42 1.24 25.10 16.61
C ASP A 42 0.78 23.79 17.30
N GLN A 43 1.16 22.62 16.77
CA GLN A 43 0.75 21.29 17.27
C GLN A 43 -0.76 21.13 17.50
N SER A 44 -1.56 21.85 16.72
CA SER A 44 -3.00 21.92 16.87
C SER A 44 -3.73 20.62 16.52
N HIS A 45 -3.10 19.72 15.77
CA HIS A 45 -3.71 18.46 15.35
C HIS A 45 -3.27 17.32 16.28
N PRO A 46 -4.19 16.74 17.07
CA PRO A 46 -3.89 15.56 17.88
C PRO A 46 -3.58 14.37 16.97
N LEU A 47 -2.56 13.60 17.32
CA LEU A 47 -2.16 12.40 16.59
C LEU A 47 -2.59 11.16 17.36
N THR A 48 -3.02 10.14 16.64
CA THR A 48 -3.23 8.82 17.24
C THR A 48 -1.90 8.13 17.51
N TYR A 49 -1.94 7.09 18.35
CA TYR A 49 -0.77 6.29 18.67
C TYR A 49 -0.03 5.79 17.41
N GLU A 50 -0.78 5.23 16.45
CA GLU A 50 -0.23 4.69 15.20
C GLU A 50 0.40 5.76 14.30
N GLN A 51 -0.20 6.95 14.25
CA GLN A 51 0.27 8.08 13.44
C GLN A 51 1.51 8.77 14.02
N ALA A 52 1.70 8.71 15.34
CA ALA A 52 2.84 9.32 16.02
C ALA A 52 4.14 8.53 15.82
N LYS A 53 4.05 7.24 15.47
CA LYS A 53 5.20 6.33 15.34
C LYS A 53 5.66 6.20 13.89
N LYS A 54 6.96 6.37 13.67
CA LYS A 54 7.58 6.30 12.34
C LYS A 54 7.58 4.87 11.79
N PRO A 55 7.67 4.66 10.46
CA PRO A 55 7.62 3.32 9.86
C PRO A 55 8.74 2.37 10.33
N HIS A 56 9.95 2.87 10.56
CA HIS A 56 11.06 2.05 11.06
C HIS A 56 10.90 1.60 12.52
N GLN A 57 9.84 2.04 13.22
CA GLN A 57 9.55 1.64 14.59
C GLN A 57 8.50 0.50 14.66
N ILE A 58 8.07 -0.02 13.49
CA ILE A 58 7.26 -1.24 13.40
C ILE A 58 8.06 -2.40 13.99
N GLY A 59 7.42 -3.18 14.87
CA GLY A 59 8.03 -4.28 15.60
C GLY A 59 8.72 -3.90 16.91
N LEU A 60 8.94 -2.61 17.18
CA LEU A 60 9.49 -2.14 18.46
C LEU A 60 8.47 -1.33 19.26
N MET A 61 8.00 -0.24 18.66
CA MET A 61 7.04 0.66 19.30
C MET A 61 5.65 0.53 18.71
N LYS A 62 5.49 0.02 17.49
CA LYS A 62 4.16 -0.25 16.92
C LYS A 62 4.06 -1.65 16.36
N SER A 63 2.86 -2.22 16.42
CA SER A 63 2.55 -3.54 15.86
C SER A 63 2.24 -3.43 14.37
N TRP A 64 2.01 -4.58 13.74
CA TRP A 64 1.36 -4.68 12.44
C TRP A 64 -0.15 -4.54 12.59
N ASN A 65 -0.77 -3.84 11.65
CA ASN A 65 -2.23 -3.66 11.58
C ASN A 65 -2.96 -4.89 11.02
N SER A 66 -2.23 -5.81 10.39
CA SER A 66 -2.76 -7.07 9.88
C SER A 66 -1.81 -8.20 10.21
N TRP A 67 -2.36 -9.27 10.79
CA TRP A 67 -1.64 -10.51 11.07
C TRP A 67 -2.17 -11.59 10.13
N ASN A 68 -1.28 -12.14 9.31
CA ASN A 68 -1.57 -13.21 8.36
C ASN A 68 -0.36 -14.15 8.24
N THR A 69 -0.62 -15.36 7.74
CA THR A 69 0.41 -16.38 7.49
C THR A 69 1.06 -16.22 6.11
N SER A 70 0.40 -15.54 5.18
CA SER A 70 0.82 -15.42 3.77
C SER A 70 2.15 -14.69 3.56
N ASN A 71 2.63 -13.94 4.54
CA ASN A 71 3.93 -13.27 4.46
C ASN A 71 5.09 -14.11 5.05
N LEU A 72 4.83 -15.36 5.46
CA LEU A 72 5.86 -16.27 5.94
C LEU A 72 6.66 -16.86 4.78
N GLU A 73 7.94 -17.16 5.06
CA GLU A 73 8.82 -17.82 4.10
C GLU A 73 8.25 -19.19 3.69
N GLY A 74 8.03 -19.40 2.39
CA GLY A 74 7.48 -20.64 1.84
C GLY A 74 5.96 -20.64 1.59
N GLU A 75 5.24 -19.59 2.01
CA GLU A 75 3.84 -19.38 1.67
C GLU A 75 3.69 -18.26 0.63
N ASP A 76 3.37 -18.60 -0.63
CA ASP A 76 3.22 -17.59 -1.70
C ASP A 76 1.87 -17.65 -2.42
N ARG A 77 1.00 -18.59 -2.02
CA ARG A 77 -0.20 -18.94 -2.78
C ARG A 77 -1.37 -17.94 -2.61
N TYR A 78 -1.36 -17.10 -1.57
CA TYR A 78 -2.54 -16.30 -1.19
C TYR A 78 -2.24 -14.85 -0.78
N THR A 79 -1.00 -14.39 -0.92
CA THR A 79 -0.57 -13.07 -0.42
C THR A 79 -1.31 -11.92 -1.10
N SER A 80 -1.57 -12.05 -2.41
CA SER A 80 -2.34 -11.07 -3.19
C SER A 80 -3.79 -10.98 -2.70
N GLU A 81 -4.46 -12.12 -2.55
CA GLU A 81 -5.86 -12.21 -2.12
C GLU A 81 -6.03 -11.63 -0.71
N VAL A 82 -5.19 -12.04 0.24
CA VAL A 82 -5.24 -11.55 1.63
C VAL A 82 -5.04 -10.04 1.69
N THR A 83 -4.13 -9.49 0.89
CA THR A 83 -3.88 -8.05 0.83
C THR A 83 -5.08 -7.29 0.24
N LEU A 84 -5.70 -7.82 -0.82
CA LEU A 84 -6.89 -7.23 -1.42
C LEU A 84 -8.08 -7.24 -0.45
N HIS A 85 -8.26 -8.33 0.28
CA HIS A 85 -9.29 -8.42 1.31
C HIS A 85 -9.09 -7.38 2.42
N ASP A 86 -7.88 -7.27 2.99
CA ASP A 86 -7.55 -6.27 4.03
C ASP A 86 -7.86 -4.83 3.55
N GLN A 87 -7.45 -4.49 2.33
CA GLN A 87 -7.70 -3.17 1.76
C GLN A 87 -9.21 -2.92 1.52
N PHE A 88 -9.94 -3.91 1.01
CA PHE A 88 -11.38 -3.83 0.80
C PHE A 88 -12.11 -3.54 2.11
N ILE A 89 -11.80 -4.27 3.18
CA ILE A 89 -12.46 -4.14 4.48
C ILE A 89 -12.18 -2.77 5.11
N ARG A 90 -10.92 -2.30 5.06
CA ARG A 90 -10.57 -0.97 5.56
C ARG A 90 -11.37 0.12 4.86
N THR A 91 -11.49 0.00 3.55
CA THR A 91 -12.26 0.95 2.73
C THR A 91 -13.75 0.85 3.02
N PHE A 92 -14.27 -0.37 3.17
CA PHE A 92 -15.67 -0.64 3.49
C PHE A 92 -16.05 -0.07 4.87
N ILE A 93 -15.31 -0.42 5.92
CA ILE A 93 -15.56 0.06 7.29
C ILE A 93 -15.50 1.58 7.37
N ASN A 94 -14.48 2.20 6.78
CA ASN A 94 -14.35 3.66 6.77
C ASN A 94 -15.46 4.34 5.96
N GLY A 95 -15.97 3.68 4.92
CA GLY A 95 -17.08 4.18 4.10
C GLY A 95 -18.45 4.03 4.79
N THR A 96 -18.69 2.89 5.44
CA THR A 96 -19.96 2.59 6.12
C THR A 96 -20.08 3.34 7.45
N PHE A 97 -18.98 3.50 8.18
CA PHE A 97 -18.98 4.09 9.52
C PHE A 97 -17.98 5.25 9.65
N PRO A 98 -18.20 6.38 8.95
CA PRO A 98 -17.22 7.46 8.87
C PRO A 98 -16.98 8.19 10.22
N LEU A 99 -17.92 8.12 11.16
CA LEU A 99 -17.84 8.82 12.45
C LEU A 99 -17.55 7.90 13.65
N LEU A 100 -17.68 6.58 13.49
CA LEU A 100 -17.49 5.63 14.59
C LEU A 100 -16.05 5.09 14.66
N VAL A 101 -15.28 5.24 13.58
CA VAL A 101 -13.93 4.70 13.46
C VAL A 101 -12.92 5.81 13.73
N GLN A 102 -12.43 5.87 14.98
CA GLN A 102 -11.49 6.91 15.41
C GLN A 102 -10.01 6.54 15.17
N SER A 103 -9.69 5.25 15.09
CA SER A 103 -8.33 4.73 14.89
C SER A 103 -8.27 3.74 13.74
N GLU A 104 -7.06 3.44 13.26
CA GLU A 104 -6.84 2.44 12.20
C GLU A 104 -7.34 1.05 12.64
N VAL A 105 -7.97 0.33 11.70
CA VAL A 105 -8.54 -1.00 11.96
C VAL A 105 -7.42 -2.04 12.12
N CYS A 106 -7.46 -2.85 13.18
CA CYS A 106 -6.53 -3.96 13.39
C CYS A 106 -7.19 -5.28 13.01
N LEU A 107 -6.59 -6.05 12.10
CA LEU A 107 -7.08 -7.37 11.67
C LEU A 107 -6.16 -8.49 12.16
N PHE A 108 -6.74 -9.49 12.81
CA PHE A 108 -6.02 -10.66 13.31
C PHE A 108 -6.58 -11.92 12.62
N ASN A 109 -5.91 -12.41 11.57
CA ASN A 109 -6.25 -13.61 10.77
C ASN A 109 -7.49 -13.54 9.85
N CYS A 110 -7.41 -14.19 8.68
CA CYS A 110 -8.49 -14.25 7.68
C CYS A 110 -9.78 -14.94 8.18
N ALA A 111 -9.70 -15.86 9.15
CA ALA A 111 -10.87 -16.54 9.70
C ALA A 111 -11.69 -15.64 10.65
N GLN A 112 -11.03 -14.76 11.41
CA GLN A 112 -11.69 -13.82 12.32
C GLN A 112 -12.42 -12.70 11.58
N LEU A 113 -12.11 -12.56 10.29
CA LEU A 113 -12.61 -11.57 9.35
C LEU A 113 -14.05 -11.86 8.92
N TYR A 114 -14.39 -13.14 8.65
CA TYR A 114 -15.76 -13.57 8.41
C TYR A 114 -16.63 -13.39 9.66
N ILE A 115 -16.08 -13.71 10.84
CA ILE A 115 -16.76 -13.56 12.13
C ILE A 115 -17.03 -12.07 12.44
N PHE A 116 -16.06 -11.18 12.24
CA PHE A 116 -16.26 -9.74 12.46
C PHE A 116 -17.32 -9.15 11.51
N LEU A 117 -17.27 -9.50 10.22
CA LEU A 117 -18.30 -9.06 9.27
C LEU A 117 -19.68 -9.63 9.61
N HIS A 118 -19.79 -10.90 10.02
CA HIS A 118 -21.08 -11.51 10.30
C HIS A 118 -21.69 -10.99 11.61
N TYR A 119 -20.94 -11.00 12.71
CA TYR A 119 -21.49 -10.67 14.03
C TYR A 119 -21.61 -9.17 14.28
N THR A 120 -20.65 -8.35 13.82
CA THR A 120 -20.64 -6.91 14.11
C THR A 120 -21.60 -6.14 13.19
N ILE A 121 -21.74 -6.54 11.92
CA ILE A 121 -22.72 -5.92 11.00
C ILE A 121 -24.15 -6.29 11.42
N ILE A 122 -24.43 -7.54 11.80
CA ILE A 122 -25.76 -7.95 12.27
C ILE A 122 -26.13 -7.24 13.58
N LEU A 123 -25.22 -7.18 14.55
CA LEU A 123 -25.48 -6.47 15.81
C LEU A 123 -25.74 -4.97 15.58
N MET A 124 -24.97 -4.32 14.71
CA MET A 124 -25.12 -2.89 14.42
C MET A 124 -26.33 -2.59 13.53
N LEU A 125 -26.71 -3.46 12.59
CA LEU A 125 -27.97 -3.36 11.84
C LEU A 125 -29.17 -3.45 12.78
N ASN A 126 -29.18 -4.40 13.71
CA ASN A 126 -30.26 -4.51 14.69
C ASN A 126 -30.31 -3.25 15.57
N LEU A 127 -29.17 -2.73 16.05
CA LEU A 127 -29.13 -1.54 16.90
C LEU A 127 -29.53 -0.23 16.17
N VAL A 128 -29.32 -0.15 14.85
CA VAL A 128 -29.71 1.01 14.02
C VAL A 128 -31.16 0.90 13.51
N PHE A 129 -31.68 -0.32 13.28
CA PHE A 129 -33.07 -0.53 12.85
C PHE A 129 -34.07 -0.63 14.02
N ASP A 130 -33.61 -0.92 15.24
CA ASP A 130 -34.43 -0.95 16.46
C ASP A 130 -34.48 0.41 17.21
N ALA A 131 -33.91 1.48 16.63
CA ALA A 131 -33.95 2.86 17.15
C ALA A 131 -34.83 3.76 16.25
#